data_AF-A0A7W6N6P0-F1
#
_entry.id   AF-A0A7W6N6P0-F1
#
_cell.length_a   1.000
_cell.length_b   1.000
_cell.length_c   1.000
_cell.angle_alpha   90.00
_cell.angle_beta   90.00
_cell.angle_gamma   90.00
#
_symmetry.space_group_name_H-M   'P 1'
#
loop_
_entity.id
_entity.type
_entity.pdbx_description
1 polymer ?
#
loop_
_entity_poly.entity_id
_entity_poly.type
_entity_poly.pdbx_seq_one_letter_code
_entity_poly.pdbx_strand_id
1 'polypeptide(L)'
;MSMIEADLSRVGSGEMARTDPAALRRRYQSLLTALANLDFEYERERERMSAFLSGPNGQHRALVRFREKHRERRMPYLHQLAMLRSRLQG
;
A
#
# COMPACT_ATOMS: atom_id res chain seq x y z
N MET A 1 -16.60 -36.04 42.98
CA MET A 1 -17.27 -34.84 42.46
C MET A 1 -16.25 -34.03 41.66
N SER A 2 -16.36 -34.10 40.34
CA SER A 2 -15.55 -33.33 39.39
C SER A 2 -16.32 -32.05 39.08
N MET A 3 -15.70 -30.89 39.26
CA MET A 3 -16.29 -29.59 38.95
C MET A 3 -15.36 -28.86 37.99
N ILE A 4 -15.23 -29.43 36.79
CA ILE A 4 -14.73 -28.72 35.61
C ILE A 4 -15.98 -28.17 34.92
N GLU A 5 -16.53 -27.08 35.45
CA GLU A 5 -17.51 -26.29 34.71
C GLU A 5 -16.76 -25.23 33.91
N ALA A 6 -16.56 -25.60 32.66
CA ALA A 6 -16.39 -24.76 31.49
C ALA A 6 -16.67 -23.26 31.69
N ASP A 7 -15.64 -22.48 32.03
CA ASP A 7 -15.58 -21.05 31.70
C ASP A 7 -15.08 -20.87 30.26
N LEU A 8 -15.76 -21.53 29.31
CA LEU A 8 -15.54 -21.35 27.87
C LEU A 8 -16.43 -20.24 27.29
N SER A 9 -17.17 -19.53 28.13
CA SER A 9 -18.01 -18.40 27.73
C SER A 9 -17.23 -17.09 27.59
N ARG A 10 -15.93 -17.07 27.95
CA ARG A 10 -15.06 -15.89 27.86
C ARG A 10 -14.37 -15.72 26.51
N VAL A 11 -14.73 -16.51 25.50
CA VAL A 11 -14.41 -16.16 24.11
C VAL A 11 -15.45 -15.16 23.64
N GLY A 12 -15.29 -13.93 24.14
CA GLY A 12 -16.03 -12.78 23.65
C GLY A 12 -15.84 -12.70 22.14
N SER A 13 -16.88 -13.10 21.42
CA SER A 13 -17.07 -12.92 19.98
C SER A 13 -17.16 -11.43 19.57
N GLY A 14 -16.57 -10.52 20.36
CA GLY A 14 -16.50 -9.07 20.14
C GLY A 14 -15.09 -8.56 19.84
N GLU A 15 -14.04 -9.36 20.00
CA GLU A 15 -12.65 -8.89 19.82
C GLU A 15 -12.20 -8.82 18.35
N MET A 16 -13.04 -9.27 17.41
CA MET A 16 -12.85 -9.05 15.97
C MET A 16 -13.43 -7.71 15.45
N ALA A 17 -14.10 -6.90 16.28
CA ALA A 17 -15.06 -5.91 15.76
C ALA A 17 -14.82 -4.42 16.10
N ARG A 18 -13.59 -4.00 16.47
CA ARG A 18 -13.20 -2.59 16.36
C ARG A 18 -11.75 -2.48 15.92
N THR A 19 -11.51 -2.32 14.62
CA THR A 19 -10.18 -1.91 14.18
C THR A 19 -9.88 -0.54 14.80
N ASP A 20 -8.86 -0.46 15.65
CA ASP A 20 -8.44 0.79 16.30
C ASP A 20 -8.23 1.89 15.24
N PRO A 21 -8.97 3.02 15.30
CA PRO A 21 -8.82 4.13 14.37
C PRO A 21 -7.38 4.66 14.30
N ALA A 22 -6.62 4.60 15.41
CA ALA A 22 -5.22 5.02 15.40
C ALA A 22 -4.34 4.04 14.61
N ALA A 23 -4.56 2.72 14.75
CA ALA A 23 -3.90 1.71 13.92
C ALA A 23 -4.23 1.87 12.43
N LEU A 24 -5.49 2.14 12.08
CA LEU A 24 -5.90 2.43 10.69
C LEU A 24 -5.18 3.67 10.14
N ARG A 25 -5.12 4.76 10.91
CA ARG A 25 -4.41 5.99 10.52
C ARG A 25 -2.93 5.75 10.33
N ARG A 26 -2.26 5.02 11.24
CA ARG A 26 -0.83 4.66 11.09
C ARG A 26 -0.60 3.88 9.80
N ARG A 27 -1.42 2.86 9.53
CA ARG A 27 -1.31 2.07 8.30
C ARG A 27 -1.54 2.91 7.04
N TYR A 28 -2.51 3.82 7.07
CA TYR A 28 -2.78 4.75 5.98
C TYR A 28 -1.56 5.64 5.69
N GLN A 29 -0.95 6.22 6.73
CA GLN A 29 0.26 7.03 6.60
C GLN A 29 1.44 6.22 6.06
N SER A 30 1.66 4.99 6.56
CA SER A 30 2.72 4.13 6.04
C SER A 30 2.57 3.82 4.54
N LEU A 31 1.34 3.63 4.06
CA LEU A 31 1.09 3.43 2.63
C LEU A 31 1.33 4.69 1.80
N LEU A 32 0.97 5.87 2.32
CA LEU A 32 1.30 7.14 1.66
C LEU A 32 2.81 7.35 1.57
N THR A 33 3.55 7.09 2.66
CA THR A 33 5.01 7.17 2.67
C THR A 33 5.63 6.20 1.66
N ALA A 34 5.16 4.95 1.62
CA ALA A 34 5.63 3.97 0.66
C ALA A 34 5.38 4.42 -0.79
N LEU A 35 4.19 4.97 -1.08
CA LEU A 35 3.85 5.49 -2.40
C LEU A 35 4.69 6.71 -2.79
N ALA A 36 4.94 7.63 -1.85
CA ALA A 36 5.79 8.79 -2.08
C ALA A 36 7.25 8.39 -2.37
N ASN A 37 7.80 7.43 -1.61
CA ASN A 37 9.13 6.90 -1.87
C ASN A 37 9.22 6.26 -3.25
N LEU A 38 8.20 5.47 -3.63
CA LEU A 38 8.10 4.85 -4.95
C LEU A 38 8.06 5.89 -6.08
N ASP A 39 7.25 6.94 -5.92
CA ASP A 39 7.13 8.02 -6.90
C ASP A 39 8.44 8.83 -7.01
N PHE A 40 9.16 9.04 -5.91
CA PHE A 40 10.48 9.68 -5.91
C PHE A 40 11.55 8.83 -6.59
N GLU A 41 11.61 7.53 -6.31
CA GLU A 41 12.51 6.60 -6.99
C GLU A 41 12.28 6.58 -8.50
N TYR A 42 11.01 6.56 -8.92
CA TYR A 42 10.64 6.62 -10.32
C TYR A 42 11.14 7.90 -10.98
N GLU A 43 10.94 9.05 -10.34
CA GLU A 43 11.34 10.35 -10.88
C GLU A 43 12.86 10.41 -11.09
N ARG A 44 13.62 10.02 -10.07
CA ARG A 44 15.08 9.98 -10.10
C ARG A 44 15.60 9.09 -11.23
N GLU A 45 14.97 7.93 -11.43
CA GLU A 45 15.40 6.99 -12.47
C GLU A 45 14.95 7.44 -13.86
N ARG A 46 13.79 8.08 -13.99
CA ARG A 46 13.32 8.70 -15.24
C ARG A 46 14.30 9.78 -15.72
N GLU A 47 14.76 10.64 -14.81
CA GLU A 47 15.77 11.67 -15.11
C GLU A 47 17.07 11.04 -15.60
N ARG A 48 17.57 9.99 -14.93
CA ARG A 48 18.76 9.24 -15.37
C ARG A 48 18.57 8.65 -16.76
N MET A 49 17.46 7.95 -17.00
CA MET A 49 17.18 7.36 -18.32
C MET A 49 17.10 8.42 -19.42
N SER A 50 16.58 9.62 -19.11
CA SER A 50 16.57 10.73 -20.06
C SER A 50 17.97 11.26 -20.39
N ALA A 51 18.89 11.24 -19.41
CA ALA A 51 20.27 11.70 -19.57
C ALA A 51 21.19 10.69 -20.28
N PHE A 52 20.97 9.37 -20.09
CA PHE A 52 21.90 8.33 -20.58
C PHE A 52 21.50 7.67 -21.92
N LEU A 53 20.23 7.76 -22.34
CA LEU A 53 19.78 7.06 -23.55
C LEU A 53 19.97 7.93 -24.80
N SER A 54 21.05 7.68 -25.55
CA SER A 54 21.30 8.31 -26.85
C SER A 54 20.54 7.57 -27.97
N GLY A 55 19.38 8.07 -28.36
CA GLY A 55 18.67 7.59 -29.56
C GLY A 55 17.14 7.68 -29.46
N PRO A 56 16.45 8.46 -30.33
CA PRO A 56 15.05 8.84 -30.13
C PRO A 56 14.06 7.66 -30.09
N ASN A 57 14.28 6.61 -30.88
CA ASN A 57 13.29 5.52 -31.02
C ASN A 57 13.43 4.42 -29.94
N GLY A 58 14.65 4.13 -29.48
CA GLY A 58 14.90 3.17 -28.41
C GLY A 58 14.57 3.74 -27.02
N GLN A 59 14.90 5.03 -26.83
CA GLN A 59 14.61 5.78 -25.62
C GLN A 59 13.10 5.86 -25.34
N HIS A 60 12.29 6.12 -26.36
CA HIS A 60 10.84 6.23 -26.19
C HIS A 60 10.20 4.92 -25.70
N ARG A 61 10.54 3.77 -26.32
CA ARG A 61 9.99 2.47 -25.89
C ARG A 61 10.43 2.08 -24.48
N ALA A 62 11.69 2.35 -24.12
CA ALA A 62 12.19 2.07 -22.78
C ALA A 62 11.45 2.92 -21.72
N LEU A 63 11.22 4.20 -21.98
CA LEU A 63 10.49 5.09 -21.09
C LEU A 63 9.01 4.69 -20.94
N VAL A 64 8.35 4.26 -22.02
CA VAL A 64 6.96 3.77 -21.97
C VAL A 64 6.85 2.55 -21.06
N ARG A 65 7.67 1.52 -21.29
CA ARG A 65 7.67 0.31 -20.44
C ARG A 65 8.02 0.63 -18.98
N PHE A 66 8.96 1.56 -18.77
CA PHE A 66 9.32 2.01 -17.43
C PHE A 66 8.15 2.68 -16.69
N ARG A 67 7.38 3.54 -17.39
CA ARG A 67 6.18 4.17 -16.86
C ARG A 67 5.06 3.16 -16.57
N GLU A 68 4.85 2.18 -17.44
CA GLU A 68 3.87 1.11 -17.23
C GLU A 68 4.20 0.29 -15.98
N LYS A 69 5.45 -0.15 -15.85
CA LYS A 69 5.93 -0.88 -14.67
C LYS A 69 5.75 -0.06 -13.39
N HIS A 70 6.03 1.25 -13.43
CA HIS A 70 5.78 2.12 -12.28
C HIS A 70 4.30 2.16 -11.92
N ARG A 71 3.42 2.34 -12.91
CA ARG A 71 1.97 2.33 -12.71
C ARG A 71 1.50 1.03 -12.06
N GLU A 72 1.97 -0.12 -12.55
CA GLU A 72 1.65 -1.43 -11.98
C GLU A 72 2.10 -1.54 -10.51
N ARG A 73 3.32 -1.09 -10.19
CA ARG A 73 3.85 -1.07 -8.82
C ARG A 73 3.00 -0.20 -7.87
N ARG A 74 2.37 0.88 -8.36
CA ARG A 74 1.50 1.75 -7.55
C ARG A 74 0.16 1.11 -7.20
N MET A 75 -0.36 0.22 -8.05
CA MET A 75 -1.74 -0.28 -7.96
C MET A 75 -2.09 -0.91 -6.60
N PRO A 76 -1.25 -1.79 -5.99
CA PRO A 76 -1.57 -2.39 -4.69
C PRO A 76 -1.72 -1.34 -3.58
N TYR A 77 -0.88 -0.30 -3.58
CA TYR A 77 -0.92 0.78 -2.59
C TYR A 77 -2.18 1.63 -2.76
N LEU A 78 -2.52 1.98 -4.01
CA LEU A 78 -3.72 2.76 -4.31
C LEU A 78 -5.00 2.01 -3.92
N HIS A 79 -5.08 0.71 -4.19
CA HIS A 79 -6.20 -0.12 -3.76
C HIS A 79 -6.32 -0.19 -2.23
N GLN A 80 -5.20 -0.41 -1.52
CA GLN A 80 -5.21 -0.45 -0.05
C GLN A 80 -5.57 0.90 0.56
N LEU A 81 -5.09 2.02 -0.01
CA LEU A 81 -5.45 3.37 0.42
C LEU A 81 -6.94 3.63 0.24
N ALA A 82 -7.53 3.24 -0.89
CA ALA A 82 -8.97 3.36 -1.12
C ALA A 82 -9.78 2.60 -0.07
N MET A 83 -9.42 1.34 0.19
CA MET A 83 -10.09 0.51 1.22
C MET A 83 -9.97 1.10 2.62
N LEU A 84 -8.78 1.58 3.01
CA LEU A 84 -8.58 2.18 4.34
C LEU A 84 -9.30 3.52 4.49
N ARG A 85 -9.35 4.33 3.42
CA ARG A 85 -10.08 5.59 3.43
C ARG A 85 -11.58 5.36 3.67
N SER A 86 -12.19 4.39 3.01
CA SER A 86 -13.59 4.03 3.24
C SER A 86 -13.87 3.62 4.70
N ARG A 87 -12.92 2.92 5.35
CA ARG A 87 -13.03 2.52 6.77
C ARG A 87 -12.80 3.65 7.76
N LEU A 88 -12.10 4.71 7.36
CA LEU A 88 -11.86 5.89 8.20
C LEU A 88 -12.99 6.92 8.09
N GLN A 89 -13.80 6.85 7.03
CA GLN A 89 -14.89 7.78 6.73
C GLN A 89 -16.29 7.21 7.01
N GLY A 90 -16.41 5.89 7.21
CA GLY A 90 -17.62 5.22 7.70
C GLY A 90 -17.57 5.04 9.21
#